data_AF-A0A1V6HEH1-F1
#
_entry.id   AF-A0A1V6HEH1-F1
#
_cell.length_a   1.000
_cell.length_b   1.000
_cell.length_c   1.000
_cell.angle_alpha   90.00
_cell.angle_beta   90.00
_cell.angle_gamma   90.00
#
_symmetry.space_group_name_H-M   'P 1'
#
loop_
_entity.id
_entity.type
_entity.pdbx_description
1 polymer ?
#
loop_
_entity_poly.entity_id
_entity_poly.type
_entity_poly.pdbx_seq_one_letter_code
_entity_poly.pdbx_strand_id
1 'polypeptide(L)'
;MKDQQIALLRQQIAKLEDKNFDLKAWKAHTMIILASIFGEDSQKVKEIGRLDYEFSSWSLRDATGHNTYQEGCKRLGKEIIEASINEIELTGLPQKRSATRGMLNIQVILDALNDELKGSQYKNLLKIIKSNDLPEEKERLIKEIINEVGPEATRAILTNMLLSDHFAEALSLKEK
;
A
#
# COMPACT_ATOMS: atom_id res chain seq x y z
N MET A 1 -13.16 2.99 16.29
CA MET A 1 -12.07 2.54 15.41
C MET A 1 -10.90 3.50 15.40
N LYS A 2 -11.09 4.79 15.04
CA LYS A 2 -10.04 5.83 15.11
C LYS A 2 -9.40 5.93 16.51
N ASP A 3 -10.22 5.99 17.56
CA ASP A 3 -9.74 6.16 18.93
C ASP A 3 -8.93 4.95 19.44
N GLN A 4 -9.29 3.74 19.00
CA GLN A 4 -8.54 2.53 19.35
C GLN A 4 -7.14 2.52 18.72
N GLN A 5 -7.02 2.97 17.47
CA GLN A 5 -5.73 3.05 16.79
C GLN A 5 -4.83 4.14 17.39
N ILE A 6 -5.41 5.32 17.71
CA ILE A 6 -4.70 6.36 18.45
C ILE A 6 -4.25 5.85 19.82
N ALA A 7 -5.10 5.11 20.55
CA ALA A 7 -4.75 4.55 21.85
C ALA A 7 -3.56 3.59 21.76
N LEU A 8 -3.52 2.72 20.73
CA LEU A 8 -2.38 1.82 20.48
C LEU A 8 -1.07 2.59 20.21
N LEU A 9 -1.14 3.69 19.45
CA LEU A 9 0.01 4.55 19.19
C LEU A 9 0.48 5.27 20.47
N ARG A 10 -0.44 5.80 21.28
CA ARG A 10 -0.13 6.40 22.58
C ARG A 10 0.50 5.40 23.55
N GLN A 11 0.08 4.13 23.50
CA GLN A 11 0.72 3.07 24.27
C GLN A 11 2.18 2.84 23.84
N GLN A 12 2.49 2.93 22.54
CA GLN A 12 3.89 2.83 22.10
C GLN A 12 4.74 4.01 22.57
N ILE A 13 4.17 5.22 22.63
CA ILE A 13 4.85 6.38 23.25
C ILE A 13 5.14 6.09 24.73
N ALA A 14 4.17 5.59 25.48
CA ALA A 14 4.36 5.27 26.90
C ALA A 14 5.45 4.21 27.12
N LYS A 15 5.57 3.22 26.23
CA LYS A 15 6.63 2.18 26.29
C LYS A 15 8.04 2.73 26.12
N LEU A 16 8.22 3.88 25.47
CA LEU A 16 9.55 4.52 25.37
C LEU A 16 10.12 4.88 26.74
N GLU A 17 9.26 5.14 27.72
CA GLU A 17 9.64 5.48 29.10
C GLU A 17 9.83 4.25 30.01
N ASP A 18 9.66 3.04 29.48
CA ASP A 18 9.89 1.81 30.26
C ASP A 18 11.36 1.70 30.66
N LYS A 19 11.59 1.30 31.92
CA LYS A 19 12.94 1.03 32.45
C LYS A 19 13.61 -0.13 31.74
N ASN A 20 12.83 -1.09 31.23
CA ASN A 20 13.31 -2.26 30.49
C ASN A 20 13.12 -2.09 28.97
N PHE A 21 13.22 -0.85 28.48
CA PHE A 21 13.02 -0.55 27.06
C PHE A 21 14.00 -1.31 26.15
N ASP A 22 13.44 -2.11 25.25
CA ASP A 22 14.17 -2.78 24.17
C ASP A 22 13.79 -2.16 22.82
N LEU A 23 14.76 -1.49 22.18
CA LEU A 23 14.55 -0.80 20.91
C LEU A 23 14.08 -1.75 19.80
N LYS A 24 14.64 -2.96 19.72
CA LYS A 24 14.36 -3.89 18.62
C LYS A 24 12.93 -4.42 18.71
N ALA A 25 12.50 -4.85 19.90
CA ALA A 25 11.16 -5.31 20.18
C ALA A 25 10.14 -4.19 20.01
N TRP A 26 10.45 -2.99 20.51
CA TRP A 26 9.59 -1.83 20.36
C TRP A 26 9.44 -1.41 18.88
N LYS A 27 10.53 -1.39 18.10
CA LYS A 27 10.49 -1.10 16.66
C LYS A 27 9.60 -2.09 15.93
N ALA A 28 9.84 -3.39 16.10
CA ALA A 28 9.09 -4.43 15.42
C ALA A 28 7.58 -4.29 15.68
N HIS A 29 7.21 -4.11 16.94
CA HIS A 29 5.82 -3.95 17.34
C HIS A 29 5.19 -2.65 16.81
N THR A 30 5.92 -1.53 16.89
CA THR A 30 5.46 -0.23 16.39
C THR A 30 5.28 -0.24 14.87
N MET A 31 6.19 -0.89 14.13
CA MET A 31 6.09 -1.06 12.68
C MET A 31 4.85 -1.86 12.29
N ILE A 32 4.50 -2.93 13.02
CA ILE A 32 3.29 -3.72 12.76
C ILE A 32 2.04 -2.84 12.92
N ILE A 33 1.97 -2.04 13.98
CA ILE A 33 0.84 -1.13 14.22
C ILE A 33 0.75 -0.09 13.10
N LEU A 34 1.85 0.59 12.79
CA LEU A 34 1.89 1.61 11.74
C LEU A 34 1.58 1.02 10.36
N ALA A 35 2.05 -0.19 10.04
CA ALA A 35 1.74 -0.87 8.80
C ALA A 35 0.25 -1.23 8.70
N SER A 36 -0.36 -1.65 9.81
CA SER A 36 -1.80 -1.94 9.85
C SER A 36 -2.66 -0.70 9.60
N ILE A 37 -2.20 0.47 10.09
CA ILE A 37 -2.90 1.75 9.95
C ILE A 37 -2.62 2.36 8.58
N PHE A 38 -1.35 2.59 8.22
CA PHE A 38 -0.92 3.40 7.07
C PHE A 38 -0.42 2.60 5.86
N GLY A 39 -0.26 1.28 5.98
CA GLY A 39 0.37 0.41 5.00
C GLY A 39 1.86 0.18 5.23
N GLU A 40 2.35 -1.00 4.82
CA GLU A 40 3.73 -1.45 5.02
C GLU A 40 4.77 -0.51 4.37
N ASP A 41 4.43 0.08 3.21
CA ASP A 41 5.32 0.96 2.45
C ASP A 41 5.34 2.42 2.94
N SER A 42 4.58 2.75 3.99
CA SER A 42 4.50 4.12 4.49
C SER A 42 5.86 4.61 5.00
N GLN A 43 6.13 5.90 4.78
CA GLN A 43 7.38 6.52 5.25
C GLN A 43 7.55 6.35 6.76
N LYS A 44 6.45 6.39 7.53
CA LYS A 44 6.42 6.22 8.98
C LYS A 44 7.00 4.87 9.41
N VAL A 45 6.60 3.78 8.75
CA VAL A 45 7.14 2.42 8.99
C VAL A 45 8.63 2.36 8.68
N LYS A 46 9.05 2.97 7.56
CA LYS A 46 10.46 3.03 7.14
C LYS A 46 11.32 3.81 8.13
N GLU A 47 10.85 4.96 8.60
CA GLU A 47 11.57 5.78 9.59
C GLU A 47 11.70 5.06 10.93
N ILE A 48 10.63 4.44 11.46
CA ILE A 48 10.76 3.59 12.66
C ILE A 48 11.75 2.47 12.43
N GLY A 49 11.73 1.82 11.27
CA GLY A 49 12.66 0.73 10.91
C GLY A 49 14.13 1.17 10.86
N ARG A 50 14.41 2.44 10.58
CA ARG A 50 15.76 3.02 10.51
C ARG A 50 16.30 3.48 11.87
N LEU A 51 15.48 3.57 12.90
CA LEU A 51 15.92 3.96 14.24
C LEU A 51 17.00 3.00 14.74
N ASP A 52 18.17 3.53 15.04
CA ASP A 52 19.25 2.77 15.65
C ASP A 52 19.89 3.64 16.73
N TYR A 53 20.74 3.04 17.56
CA TYR A 53 21.60 3.83 18.43
C TYR A 53 22.67 4.50 17.57
N GLU A 54 22.59 5.82 17.43
CA GLU A 54 23.60 6.57 16.67
C GLU A 54 24.96 6.52 17.38
N PHE A 55 25.92 5.76 16.84
CA PHE A 55 27.30 5.79 17.28
C PHE A 55 28.08 6.79 16.42
N SER A 56 28.16 8.06 16.81
CA SER A 56 29.02 9.03 16.10
C SER A 56 30.49 8.85 16.52
N SER A 57 31.44 8.91 15.60
CA SER A 57 32.87 8.66 15.90
C SER A 57 33.52 9.70 16.83
N TRP A 58 32.83 10.79 17.17
CA TRP A 58 33.27 11.78 18.17
C TRP A 58 32.88 11.40 19.60
N SER A 59 32.02 10.39 19.75
CA SER A 59 31.29 10.12 20.97
C SER A 59 31.83 8.91 21.76
N LEU A 60 32.92 8.29 21.26
CA LEU A 60 33.74 7.30 21.96
C LEU A 60 34.70 7.92 22.99
N ARG A 61 34.86 9.26 22.99
CA ARG A 61 35.80 9.96 23.88
C ARG A 61 35.21 10.34 25.24
N ASP A 62 33.88 10.54 25.32
CA ASP A 62 33.17 10.87 26.55
C ASP A 62 32.34 9.66 27.01
N ALA A 63 32.86 8.92 27.98
CA ALA A 63 32.29 7.68 28.51
C ALA A 63 31.03 7.87 29.38
N THR A 64 30.18 8.87 29.08
CA THR A 64 28.85 9.06 29.67
C THR A 64 27.71 8.78 28.68
N GLY A 65 28.02 8.44 27.43
CA GLY A 65 27.10 8.47 26.29
C GLY A 65 25.98 7.44 26.22
N HIS A 66 25.95 6.38 27.04
CA HIS A 66 24.96 5.30 26.88
C HIS A 66 23.50 5.81 26.99
N ASN A 67 23.27 6.79 27.88
CA ASN A 67 21.93 7.35 28.07
C ASN A 67 21.53 8.32 26.95
N THR A 68 22.48 9.08 26.39
CA THR A 68 22.18 10.12 25.38
C THR A 68 21.76 9.54 24.03
N TYR A 69 22.32 8.39 23.61
CA TYR A 69 21.92 7.75 22.34
C TYR A 69 20.53 7.12 22.45
N GLN A 70 20.27 6.46 23.58
CA GLN A 70 18.99 5.86 23.86
C GLN A 70 17.90 6.95 23.97
N GLU A 71 18.17 8.06 24.64
CA GLU A 71 17.26 9.21 24.71
C GLU A 71 17.03 9.86 23.34
N GLY A 72 18.07 10.01 22.51
CA GLY A 72 17.96 10.54 21.14
C GLY A 72 17.06 9.67 20.26
N CYS A 73 17.26 8.35 20.31
CA CYS A 73 16.45 7.37 19.59
C CYS A 73 14.99 7.36 20.07
N LYS A 74 14.78 7.37 21.40
CA LYS A 74 13.44 7.46 22.01
C LYS A 74 12.72 8.74 21.58
N ARG A 75 13.42 9.88 21.59
CA ARG A 75 12.85 11.17 21.16
C ARG A 75 12.41 11.13 19.70
N LEU A 76 13.25 10.62 18.79
CA LEU A 76 12.91 10.52 17.38
C LEU A 76 11.72 9.56 17.15
N GLY A 77 11.73 8.41 17.84
CA GLY A 77 10.60 7.47 17.80
C GLY A 77 9.28 8.08 18.28
N LYS A 78 9.33 8.88 19.35
CA LYS A 78 8.17 9.62 19.87
C LYS A 78 7.63 10.61 18.84
N GLU A 79 8.47 11.44 18.26
CA GLU A 79 8.10 12.44 17.25
C GLU A 79 7.41 11.80 16.03
N ILE A 80 7.92 10.67 15.54
CA ILE A 80 7.32 9.94 14.42
C ILE A 80 5.90 9.47 14.77
N ILE A 81 5.70 8.95 15.98
CA ILE A 81 4.37 8.48 16.42
C ILE A 81 3.43 9.65 16.68
N GLU A 82 3.89 10.74 17.29
CA GLU A 82 3.09 11.95 17.51
C GLU A 82 2.65 12.58 16.19
N ALA A 83 3.55 12.69 15.20
CA ALA A 83 3.20 13.13 13.86
C ALA A 83 2.15 12.20 13.21
N SER A 84 2.22 10.90 13.47
CA SER A 84 1.25 9.91 12.98
C SER A 84 -0.12 10.06 13.64
N ILE A 85 -0.17 10.32 14.96
CA ILE A 85 -1.40 10.61 15.69
C ILE A 85 -2.02 11.91 15.17
N ASN A 86 -1.23 12.98 15.05
CA ASN A 86 -1.70 14.27 14.54
C ASN A 86 -2.30 14.14 13.14
N GLU A 87 -1.66 13.38 12.25
CA GLU A 87 -2.21 13.10 10.91
C GLU A 87 -3.57 12.40 10.97
N ILE A 88 -3.72 11.40 11.83
CA ILE A 88 -5.01 10.71 12.04
C ILE A 88 -6.05 11.69 12.58
N GLU A 89 -5.69 12.52 13.56
CA GLU A 89 -6.58 13.49 14.18
C GLU A 89 -7.09 14.50 13.14
N LEU A 90 -6.19 15.04 12.29
CA LEU A 90 -6.47 16.01 11.24
C LEU A 90 -7.22 15.44 10.02
N THR A 91 -6.76 14.31 9.48
CA THR A 91 -7.21 13.79 8.17
C THR A 91 -8.13 12.57 8.28
N GLY A 92 -8.26 12.00 9.49
CA GLY A 92 -8.95 10.74 9.72
C GLY A 92 -8.04 9.53 9.52
N LEU A 93 -8.60 8.33 9.63
CA LEU A 93 -7.83 7.14 9.31
C LEU A 93 -7.51 7.15 7.81
N PRO A 94 -6.26 6.86 7.41
CA PRO A 94 -5.98 6.61 6.01
C PRO A 94 -6.95 5.52 5.54
N GLN A 95 -7.78 5.84 4.54
CA GLN A 95 -8.50 4.78 3.83
C GLN A 95 -7.41 3.81 3.40
N LYS A 96 -7.51 2.53 3.83
CA LYS A 96 -6.56 1.48 3.45
C LYS A 96 -6.33 1.66 1.96
N ARG A 97 -5.17 2.23 1.62
CA ARG A 97 -4.75 2.37 0.24
C ARG A 97 -4.46 0.93 -0.12
N SER A 98 -5.50 0.25 -0.62
CA SER A 98 -5.35 -0.96 -1.37
C SER A 98 -4.12 -0.75 -2.24
N ALA A 99 -3.21 -1.72 -2.26
CA ALA A 99 -1.97 -1.70 -3.03
C ALA A 99 -2.21 -1.64 -4.57
N THR A 100 -3.33 -1.05 -4.99
CA THR A 100 -3.75 -0.69 -6.34
C THR A 100 -3.30 0.74 -6.70
N ARG A 101 -2.30 1.30 -6.01
CA ARG A 101 -1.73 2.59 -6.40
C ARG A 101 -0.81 2.36 -7.62
N GLY A 102 -1.43 2.35 -8.80
CA GLY A 102 -0.76 2.21 -10.10
C GLY A 102 -1.20 1.01 -10.95
N MET A 103 -1.98 0.09 -10.40
CA MET A 103 -2.75 -0.84 -11.23
C MET A 103 -4.00 -0.09 -11.66
N LEU A 104 -4.21 0.04 -12.98
CA LEU A 104 -5.56 0.23 -13.52
C LEU A 104 -6.49 -0.65 -12.70
N ASN A 105 -7.48 -0.07 -12.03
CA ASN A 105 -8.43 -0.84 -11.25
C ASN A 105 -9.00 -1.89 -12.20
N ILE A 106 -8.56 -3.15 -12.07
CA ILE A 106 -8.88 -4.23 -13.01
C ILE A 106 -10.39 -4.39 -13.16
N GLN A 107 -11.14 -3.94 -12.14
CA GLN A 107 -12.59 -3.85 -12.14
C GLN A 107 -13.14 -3.05 -13.32
N VAL A 108 -12.49 -1.96 -13.73
CA VAL A 108 -12.88 -1.17 -14.91
C VAL A 108 -12.82 -2.00 -16.20
N ILE A 109 -11.76 -2.78 -16.33
CA ILE A 109 -11.58 -3.66 -17.48
C ILE A 109 -12.63 -4.78 -17.42
N LEU A 110 -12.89 -5.34 -16.25
CA LEU A 110 -13.89 -6.38 -16.06
C LEU A 110 -15.32 -5.87 -16.31
N ASP A 111 -15.65 -4.64 -15.90
CA ASP A 111 -16.95 -4.01 -16.08
C ASP A 111 -17.17 -3.71 -17.57
N ALA A 112 -16.21 -3.08 -18.25
CA ALA A 112 -16.28 -2.81 -19.69
C ALA A 112 -16.43 -4.11 -20.52
N LEU A 113 -15.77 -5.20 -20.10
CA LEU A 113 -15.95 -6.51 -20.71
C LEU A 113 -17.31 -7.12 -20.40
N ASN A 114 -17.82 -6.97 -19.18
CA ASN A 114 -19.11 -7.54 -18.78
C ASN A 114 -20.30 -6.85 -19.44
N ASP A 115 -20.20 -5.54 -19.69
CA ASP A 115 -21.28 -4.76 -20.30
C ASP A 115 -21.45 -5.03 -21.79
N GLU A 116 -20.36 -5.38 -22.49
CA GLU A 116 -20.35 -5.56 -23.94
C GLU A 116 -20.29 -7.04 -24.38
N LEU A 117 -19.71 -7.93 -23.56
CA LEU A 117 -19.68 -9.36 -23.86
C LEU A 117 -20.97 -10.03 -23.40
N LYS A 118 -21.46 -10.99 -24.19
CA LYS A 118 -22.50 -11.90 -23.71
C LYS A 118 -21.96 -12.70 -22.52
N GLY A 119 -22.80 -12.99 -21.53
CA GLY A 119 -22.38 -13.78 -20.36
C GLY A 119 -21.77 -15.15 -20.70
N SER A 120 -22.11 -15.75 -21.85
CA SER A 120 -21.45 -16.95 -22.37
C SER A 120 -20.01 -16.70 -22.86
N GLN A 121 -19.77 -15.59 -23.58
CA GLN A 121 -18.46 -15.17 -24.05
C GLN A 121 -17.54 -14.80 -22.88
N TYR A 122 -18.07 -14.08 -21.88
CA TYR A 122 -17.33 -13.73 -20.67
C TYR A 122 -16.90 -14.98 -19.87
N LYS A 123 -17.81 -15.95 -19.68
CA LYS A 123 -17.49 -17.23 -19.03
C LYS A 123 -16.45 -18.04 -19.83
N ASN A 124 -16.53 -18.01 -21.16
CA ASN A 124 -15.56 -18.70 -22.01
C ASN A 124 -14.17 -18.06 -21.90
N LEU A 125 -14.09 -16.73 -21.91
CA LEU A 125 -12.85 -15.98 -21.70
C LEU A 125 -12.20 -16.35 -20.35
N LEU A 126 -12.99 -16.38 -19.26
CA LEU A 126 -12.50 -16.80 -17.95
C LEU A 126 -11.96 -18.25 -17.95
N LYS A 127 -12.60 -19.15 -18.71
CA LYS A 127 -12.16 -20.54 -18.84
C LYS A 127 -10.82 -20.64 -19.56
N ILE A 128 -10.62 -19.88 -20.65
CA ILE A 128 -9.38 -19.85 -21.42
C ILE A 128 -8.24 -19.25 -20.59
N ILE A 129 -8.49 -18.15 -19.88
CA ILE A 129 -7.44 -17.52 -19.05
C ILE A 129 -6.97 -18.48 -17.96
N LYS A 130 -7.90 -19.19 -17.31
CA LYS A 130 -7.63 -20.14 -16.22
C LYS A 130 -7.18 -21.53 -16.69
N SER A 131 -7.21 -21.82 -17.99
CA SER A 131 -6.77 -23.12 -18.50
C SER A 131 -5.24 -23.26 -18.38
N ASN A 132 -4.75 -24.49 -18.47
CA ASN A 132 -3.32 -24.78 -18.48
C ASN A 132 -2.75 -24.84 -19.91
N ASP A 133 -3.47 -24.26 -20.88
CA ASP A 133 -3.08 -24.26 -22.29
C ASP A 133 -1.83 -23.41 -22.52
N LEU A 134 -1.11 -23.72 -23.60
CA LEU A 134 0.06 -22.96 -24.02
C LEU A 134 -0.32 -21.50 -24.35
N PRO A 135 0.58 -20.52 -24.12
CA PRO A 135 0.30 -19.10 -24.40
C PRO A 135 -0.21 -18.83 -25.83
N GLU A 136 0.35 -19.53 -26.82
CA GLU A 136 -0.03 -19.42 -28.23
C GLU A 136 -1.48 -19.86 -28.47
N GLU A 137 -1.90 -20.94 -27.81
CA GLU A 137 -3.26 -21.48 -27.93
C GLU A 137 -4.27 -20.56 -27.22
N LYS A 138 -3.88 -20.01 -26.06
CA LYS A 138 -4.68 -18.99 -25.38
C LYS A 138 -4.88 -17.75 -26.25
N GLU A 139 -3.81 -17.28 -26.91
CA GLU A 139 -3.88 -16.14 -27.82
C GLU A 139 -4.83 -16.42 -29.00
N ARG A 140 -4.74 -17.62 -29.60
CA ARG A 140 -5.63 -18.06 -30.68
C ARG A 140 -7.10 -18.02 -30.25
N LEU A 141 -7.43 -18.62 -29.11
CA LEU A 141 -8.80 -18.69 -28.57
C LEU A 141 -9.34 -17.31 -28.17
N ILE A 142 -8.50 -16.44 -27.62
CA ILE A 142 -8.89 -15.05 -27.30
C ILE A 142 -9.19 -14.26 -28.58
N LYS A 143 -8.38 -14.43 -29.63
CA LYS A 143 -8.63 -13.80 -30.94
C LYS A 143 -9.94 -14.28 -31.56
N GLU A 144 -10.29 -15.55 -31.41
CA GLU A 144 -11.60 -16.07 -31.85
C GLU A 144 -12.75 -15.36 -31.15
N ILE A 145 -12.68 -15.20 -29.82
CA ILE A 145 -13.69 -14.45 -29.06
C ILE A 145 -13.80 -13.00 -29.56
N ILE A 146 -12.68 -12.31 -29.76
CA ILE A 146 -12.68 -10.92 -30.26
C ILE A 146 -13.32 -10.85 -31.65
N ASN A 147 -13.00 -11.80 -32.53
CA ASN A 147 -13.58 -11.86 -33.87
C ASN A 147 -15.10 -12.14 -33.84
N GLU A 148 -15.57 -12.99 -32.93
CA GLU A 148 -16.99 -13.30 -32.74
C GLU A 148 -17.79 -12.12 -32.17
N VAL A 149 -17.18 -11.35 -31.27
CA VAL A 149 -17.76 -10.13 -30.68
C VAL A 149 -17.90 -9.03 -31.73
N GLY A 150 -16.98 -9.01 -32.69
CA GLY A 150 -17.03 -8.13 -33.84
C GLY A 150 -16.49 -6.72 -33.55
N PRO A 151 -16.29 -5.92 -34.60
CA PRO A 151 -15.57 -4.66 -34.51
C PRO A 151 -16.33 -3.58 -33.71
N GLU A 152 -17.66 -3.58 -33.72
CA GLU A 152 -18.46 -2.58 -32.99
C GLU A 152 -18.35 -2.74 -31.48
N ALA A 153 -18.60 -3.94 -30.96
CA ALA A 153 -18.49 -4.22 -29.53
C ALA A 153 -17.03 -4.10 -29.06
N THR A 154 -16.05 -4.49 -29.89
CA THR A 154 -14.62 -4.26 -29.58
C THR A 154 -14.31 -2.76 -29.43
N ARG A 155 -14.85 -1.92 -30.33
CA ARG A 155 -14.71 -0.46 -30.22
C ARG A 155 -15.39 0.06 -28.96
N ALA A 156 -16.60 -0.40 -28.65
CA ALA A 156 -17.34 0.02 -27.46
C ALA A 156 -16.60 -0.33 -26.16
N ILE A 157 -16.04 -1.55 -26.04
CA ILE A 157 -15.21 -1.97 -24.91
C ILE A 157 -14.02 -1.03 -24.73
N LEU A 158 -13.30 -0.71 -25.82
CA LEU A 158 -12.16 0.19 -25.78
C LEU A 158 -12.60 1.62 -25.41
N THR A 159 -13.70 2.11 -25.97
CA THR A 159 -14.25 3.43 -25.65
C THR A 159 -14.63 3.54 -24.18
N ASN A 160 -15.36 2.57 -23.62
CA ASN A 160 -15.75 2.56 -22.21
C ASN A 160 -14.54 2.47 -21.28
N MET A 161 -13.52 1.69 -21.66
CA MET A 161 -12.27 1.61 -20.91
C MET A 161 -11.53 2.96 -20.88
N LEU A 162 -11.42 3.63 -22.04
CA LEU A 162 -10.74 4.92 -22.18
C LEU A 162 -11.49 6.08 -21.53
N LEU A 163 -12.83 6.03 -21.49
CA LEU A 163 -13.68 7.05 -20.86
C LEU A 163 -13.82 6.87 -19.35
N SER A 164 -13.33 5.77 -18.78
CA SER A 164 -13.40 5.58 -17.34
C SER A 164 -12.57 6.63 -16.58
N ASP A 165 -13.14 7.19 -15.51
CA ASP A 165 -12.47 8.17 -14.64
C ASP A 165 -11.13 7.62 -14.12
N HIS A 166 -11.09 6.31 -13.84
CA HIS A 166 -9.90 5.60 -13.41
C HIS A 166 -8.77 5.54 -14.46
N PHE A 167 -9.11 5.50 -15.75
CA PHE A 167 -8.11 5.55 -16.83
C PHE A 167 -7.52 6.95 -16.97
N ALA A 168 -8.36 8.00 -16.87
CA ALA A 168 -7.91 9.39 -16.86
C ALA A 168 -7.02 9.70 -15.65
N GLU A 169 -7.39 9.22 -14.46
CA GLU A 169 -6.57 9.29 -13.25
C GLU A 169 -5.22 8.62 -13.45
N ALA A 170 -5.18 7.41 -14.02
CA ALA A 170 -3.93 6.67 -14.26
C ALA A 170 -2.97 7.39 -15.23
N LEU A 171 -3.50 8.08 -16.25
CA LEU A 171 -2.68 8.90 -17.15
C LEU A 171 -2.13 10.14 -16.45
N SER A 172 -2.96 10.84 -15.68
CA SER A 172 -2.56 12.06 -14.95
C SER A 172 -1.46 11.82 -13.89
N LEU A 173 -1.33 10.58 -13.42
CA LEU A 173 -0.28 10.17 -12.48
C LEU A 173 1.08 9.91 -13.15
N LYS A 174 1.11 9.66 -14.47
CA LYS A 174 2.38 9.49 -15.21
C LYS A 174 3.02 10.80 -15.65
N GLU A 175 2.26 11.90 -15.61
CA GLU A 175 2.73 13.24 -15.99
C GLU A 175 3.36 14.04 -14.83
N LYS A 176 3.48 13.43 -13.63
CA LYS A 176 4.15 14.00 -12.45
C LYS A 176 5.40 13.21 -12.10
#